data_AF-W6M5H4-F1
#
_entry.id   AF-W6M5H4-F1
#
_cell.length_a   1.000
_cell.length_b   1.000
_cell.length_c   1.000
_cell.angle_alpha   90.00
_cell.angle_beta   90.00
_cell.angle_gamma   90.00
#
_symmetry.space_group_name_H-M   'P 1'
#
loop_
_entity.id
_entity.type
_entity.pdbx_description
1 polymer ?
#
loop_
_entity_poly.entity_id
_entity_poly.type
_entity_poly.pdbx_seq_one_letter_code
_entity_poly.pdbx_strand_id
1 'polypeptide(L)'
;MGLQKAAQVVIGAQFGDEGKGRLIDYYAAQVGRDGLVIRFNGGAQAGHTVVTPEGVRHVFSHVGSGAFVGAATFLSRFFVSNPILFLKEIESLAGKGVEPSVSVDPQSPVTTPYDMMMNQIIERERDTGRHGSCGLGFGETIERNLRPDYAVTVADLVDQSALADKLEVIRREYVPARLARLGFADAFRRNTDLLLSNAILERFIEDAGRFLRLTTIADSRTATAGRSLLFEGAQGLLLDQDRGFFPHVTRSNTGLRNVLTLAQELELNQLEVTYVTRPYVTRHGAGPLPHELPEKPYPGIVDATNVPNDWQGALRFGWLDLDVLREAIAGDLAEAEQLPGLFLKPRLAVTCLDQISDDRVTYCTAKVLRQTSVGEFMMALTEAVNLSEREFNQDVTRAKKAAQAGPVFITDRGRPGHVLLSIDDSRRLAGAEASVVDLLAMPAEPEIEFDPPRLRGPLFRTDWR
;
A
#
# COMPACT_ATOMS: atom_id res chain seq x y z
N MET A 1 24.67 20.97 -13.55
CA MET A 1 23.84 20.17 -12.62
C MET A 1 22.80 19.45 -13.45
N GLY A 2 22.89 18.12 -13.58
CA GLY A 2 21.83 17.35 -14.25
C GLY A 2 20.52 17.44 -13.46
N LEU A 3 19.38 17.33 -14.14
CA LEU A 3 18.09 17.24 -13.47
C LEU A 3 18.13 16.10 -12.43
N GLN A 4 17.71 16.40 -11.20
CA GLN A 4 17.61 15.41 -10.15
C GLN A 4 16.46 14.45 -10.46
N LYS A 5 16.74 13.16 -10.62
CA LYS A 5 15.74 12.11 -10.84
C LYS A 5 15.40 11.47 -9.49
N ALA A 6 14.31 11.95 -8.90
CA ALA A 6 13.84 11.51 -7.59
C ALA A 6 12.53 10.70 -7.70
N ALA A 7 12.32 9.77 -6.78
CA ALA A 7 11.04 9.07 -6.63
C ALA A 7 10.60 9.02 -5.16
N GLN A 8 9.29 9.01 -4.93
CA GLN A 8 8.71 8.71 -3.62
C GLN A 8 8.56 7.20 -3.48
N VAL A 9 8.85 6.67 -2.30
CA VAL A 9 8.71 5.24 -2.01
C VAL A 9 7.90 5.10 -0.72
N VAL A 10 6.89 4.23 -0.73
CA VAL A 10 6.05 3.95 0.45
C VAL A 10 6.13 2.47 0.81
N ILE A 11 6.63 2.18 2.00
CA ILE A 11 6.84 0.81 2.51
C ILE A 11 6.16 0.66 3.88
N GLY A 12 5.51 -0.47 4.11
CA GLY A 12 4.90 -0.78 5.41
C GLY A 12 5.97 -1.33 6.34
N ALA A 13 6.13 -0.74 7.52
CA ALA A 13 7.24 -1.09 8.41
C ALA A 13 6.99 -2.37 9.22
N GLN A 14 5.76 -2.91 9.20
CA GLN A 14 5.31 -3.98 10.08
C GLN A 14 4.73 -5.16 9.27
N PHE A 15 3.56 -5.67 9.65
CA PHE A 15 2.92 -6.83 9.01
C PHE A 15 1.91 -6.46 7.91
N GLY A 16 1.90 -5.21 7.44
CA GLY A 16 0.90 -4.75 6.47
C GLY A 16 -0.23 -3.93 7.11
N ASP A 17 -1.17 -3.52 6.26
CA ASP A 17 -2.30 -2.66 6.58
C ASP A 17 -1.99 -1.25 7.10
N GLU A 18 -0.73 -0.81 7.20
CA GLU A 18 -0.33 0.44 7.86
C GLU A 18 -0.87 1.74 7.20
N GLY A 19 -1.70 1.66 6.16
CA GLY A 19 -2.30 2.83 5.50
C GLY A 19 -1.47 3.38 4.33
N LYS A 20 -0.62 2.54 3.73
CA LYS A 20 0.20 2.89 2.56
C LYS A 20 -0.59 3.50 1.41
N GLY A 21 -1.78 2.96 1.11
CA GLY A 21 -2.63 3.47 0.04
C GLY A 21 -3.02 4.94 0.21
N ARG A 22 -3.40 5.34 1.44
CA ARG A 22 -3.70 6.74 1.77
C ARG A 22 -2.48 7.64 1.56
N LEU A 23 -1.28 7.15 1.86
CA LEU A 23 -0.06 7.90 1.67
C LEU A 23 0.30 8.05 0.17
N ILE A 24 0.10 7.00 -0.62
CA ILE A 24 0.28 7.06 -2.08
C ILE A 24 -0.73 8.00 -2.72
N ASP A 25 -2.00 7.94 -2.33
CA ASP A 25 -3.04 8.88 -2.76
C ASP A 25 -2.64 10.34 -2.44
N TYR A 26 -2.13 10.58 -1.22
CA TYR A 26 -1.61 11.89 -0.82
C TYR A 26 -0.43 12.38 -1.70
N TYR A 27 0.53 11.53 -2.01
CA TYR A 27 1.63 11.90 -2.92
C TYR A 27 1.16 12.07 -4.36
N ALA A 28 0.23 11.24 -4.82
CA ALA A 28 -0.38 11.35 -6.14
C ALA A 28 -1.15 12.66 -6.30
N ALA A 29 -1.86 13.12 -5.27
CA ALA A 29 -2.60 14.38 -5.30
C ALA A 29 -1.69 15.61 -5.53
N GLN A 30 -0.43 15.56 -5.08
CA GLN A 30 0.54 16.64 -5.28
C GLN A 30 1.08 16.73 -6.71
N VAL A 31 1.17 15.59 -7.40
CA VAL A 31 1.72 15.51 -8.77
C VAL A 31 0.62 15.37 -9.83
N GLY A 32 -0.61 15.11 -9.42
CA GLY A 32 -1.77 14.93 -10.30
C GLY A 32 -1.53 13.85 -11.37
N ARG A 33 -1.92 14.18 -12.61
CA ARG A 33 -1.85 13.26 -13.77
C ARG A 33 -0.43 12.93 -14.24
N ASP A 34 0.56 13.69 -13.79
CA ASP A 34 1.98 13.40 -14.07
C ASP A 34 2.50 12.25 -13.19
N GLY A 35 1.77 11.91 -12.11
CA GLY A 35 2.06 10.78 -11.25
C GLY A 35 1.94 9.43 -11.96
N LEU A 36 2.92 8.57 -11.70
CA LEU A 36 2.88 7.15 -12.03
C LEU A 36 3.11 6.34 -10.77
N VAL A 37 2.10 5.60 -10.36
CA VAL A 37 2.17 4.66 -9.25
C VAL A 37 2.77 3.36 -9.73
N ILE A 38 3.93 3.00 -9.21
CA ILE A 38 4.67 1.79 -9.55
C ILE A 38 4.42 0.74 -8.47
N ARG A 39 3.75 -0.35 -8.84
CA ARG A 39 3.61 -1.54 -7.98
C ARG A 39 4.85 -2.40 -8.14
N PHE A 40 5.72 -2.40 -7.13
CA PHE A 40 7.05 -3.02 -7.20
C PHE A 40 7.15 -4.40 -6.55
N ASN A 41 6.08 -4.88 -5.92
CA ASN A 41 6.04 -6.17 -5.28
C ASN A 41 4.60 -6.66 -5.08
N GLY A 42 4.46 -7.91 -4.65
CA GLY A 42 3.16 -8.49 -4.34
C GLY A 42 2.29 -8.68 -5.59
N GLY A 43 0.98 -8.62 -5.39
CA GLY A 43 -0.03 -8.99 -6.38
C GLY A 43 -1.42 -8.66 -5.85
N ALA A 44 -2.43 -9.33 -6.39
CA ALA A 44 -3.85 -9.13 -6.04
C ALA A 44 -4.20 -9.39 -4.55
N GLN A 45 -3.30 -10.01 -3.78
CA GLN A 45 -3.47 -10.24 -2.34
C GLN A 45 -3.24 -8.99 -1.49
N ALA A 46 -2.76 -7.89 -2.07
CA ALA A 46 -2.68 -6.61 -1.39
C ALA A 46 -4.01 -5.86 -1.49
N GLY A 47 -4.44 -5.24 -0.40
CA GLY A 47 -5.61 -4.36 -0.38
C GLY A 47 -5.24 -3.00 0.21
N HIS A 48 -5.25 -1.97 -0.62
CA HIS A 48 -4.91 -0.60 -0.21
C HIS A 48 -6.16 0.26 -0.22
N THR A 49 -6.67 0.57 0.97
CA THR A 49 -7.95 1.28 1.11
C THR A 49 -7.72 2.78 1.01
N VAL A 50 -8.49 3.42 0.13
CA VAL A 50 -8.60 4.88 0.03
C VAL A 50 -10.06 5.27 0.14
N VAL A 51 -10.32 6.37 0.84
CA VAL A 51 -11.63 7.03 0.92
C VAL A 51 -11.40 8.48 0.51
N THR A 52 -12.08 8.92 -0.55
CA THR A 52 -12.02 10.30 -1.03
C THR A 52 -12.71 11.25 -0.03
N PRO A 53 -12.44 12.57 -0.10
CA PRO A 53 -13.15 13.57 0.71
C PRO A 53 -14.68 13.50 0.55
N GLU A 54 -15.16 13.13 -0.63
CA GLU A 54 -16.59 12.96 -0.96
C GLU A 54 -17.17 11.63 -0.43
N GLY A 55 -16.36 10.80 0.22
CA GLY A 55 -16.78 9.53 0.83
C GLY A 55 -16.74 8.31 -0.09
N VAL A 56 -16.25 8.44 -1.33
CA VAL A 56 -16.07 7.30 -2.24
C VAL A 56 -14.93 6.42 -1.72
N ARG A 57 -15.26 5.17 -1.38
CA ARG A 57 -14.31 4.18 -0.87
C ARG A 57 -13.95 3.13 -1.92
N HIS A 58 -12.68 2.78 -2.02
CA HIS A 58 -12.22 1.61 -2.77
C HIS A 58 -11.02 0.94 -2.10
N VAL A 59 -10.87 -0.36 -2.35
CA VAL A 59 -9.75 -1.17 -1.90
C VAL A 59 -8.98 -1.57 -3.15
N PHE A 60 -7.89 -0.87 -3.40
CA PHE A 60 -7.02 -1.05 -4.55
C PHE A 60 -6.20 -2.33 -4.42
N SER A 61 -6.10 -3.12 -5.49
CA SER A 61 -5.40 -4.41 -5.52
C SER A 61 -4.31 -4.48 -6.58
N HIS A 62 -4.63 -4.28 -7.86
CA HIS A 62 -3.68 -4.07 -8.97
C HIS A 62 -3.51 -2.59 -9.24
N VAL A 63 -4.62 -1.86 -9.40
CA VAL A 63 -4.58 -0.43 -9.70
C VAL A 63 -3.92 0.29 -8.51
N GLY A 64 -3.08 1.29 -8.80
CA GLY A 64 -2.39 2.07 -7.77
C GLY A 64 -3.35 3.00 -7.03
N SER A 65 -3.08 3.27 -5.76
CA SER A 65 -3.98 4.05 -4.89
C SER A 65 -4.19 5.51 -5.34
N GLY A 66 -3.33 6.03 -6.23
CA GLY A 66 -3.47 7.37 -6.82
C GLY A 66 -4.49 7.49 -7.97
N ALA A 67 -5.23 6.42 -8.29
CA ALA A 67 -6.16 6.44 -9.43
C ALA A 67 -7.32 7.43 -9.26
N PHE A 68 -7.78 7.70 -8.02
CA PHE A 68 -8.85 8.68 -7.79
C PHE A 68 -8.45 10.11 -8.18
N VAL A 69 -7.16 10.44 -8.11
CA VAL A 69 -6.60 11.73 -8.52
C VAL A 69 -6.00 11.70 -9.94
N GLY A 70 -6.24 10.61 -10.68
CA GLY A 70 -5.86 10.46 -12.08
C GLY A 70 -4.41 10.05 -12.34
N ALA A 71 -3.67 9.61 -11.32
CA ALA A 71 -2.34 9.05 -11.52
C ALA A 71 -2.42 7.70 -12.26
N ALA A 72 -1.52 7.48 -13.21
CA ALA A 72 -1.43 6.20 -13.93
C ALA A 72 -0.80 5.11 -13.04
N THR A 73 -0.99 3.85 -13.41
CA THR A 73 -0.38 2.71 -12.73
C THR A 73 0.58 1.97 -13.66
N PHE A 74 1.74 1.57 -13.13
CA PHE A 74 2.65 0.63 -13.76
C PHE A 74 2.82 -0.61 -12.86
N LEU A 75 2.47 -1.78 -13.38
CA LEU A 75 2.70 -3.07 -12.77
C LEU A 75 4.08 -3.57 -13.20
N SER A 76 5.08 -3.46 -12.33
CA SER A 76 6.46 -3.82 -12.67
C SER A 76 6.63 -5.33 -12.86
N ARG A 77 7.81 -5.76 -13.37
CA ARG A 77 8.17 -7.18 -13.48
C ARG A 77 8.07 -7.97 -12.17
N PHE A 78 8.14 -7.28 -11.03
CA PHE A 78 8.10 -7.89 -9.71
C PHE A 78 6.68 -8.01 -9.14
N PHE A 79 5.70 -7.40 -9.80
CA PHE A 79 4.29 -7.53 -9.47
C PHE A 79 3.70 -8.78 -10.13
N VAL A 80 2.94 -9.56 -9.39
CA VAL A 80 2.22 -10.74 -9.90
C VAL A 80 0.83 -10.33 -10.36
N SER A 81 0.64 -10.33 -11.68
CA SER A 81 -0.62 -10.02 -12.33
C SER A 81 -1.64 -11.16 -12.15
N ASN A 82 -2.92 -10.80 -12.07
CA ASN A 82 -4.03 -11.75 -11.96
C ASN A 82 -5.18 -11.19 -12.82
N PRO A 83 -5.32 -11.67 -14.08
CA PRO A 83 -6.31 -11.16 -15.01
C PRO A 83 -7.74 -11.15 -14.46
N ILE A 84 -8.14 -12.20 -13.73
CA ILE A 84 -9.50 -12.36 -13.19
C ILE A 84 -9.81 -11.24 -12.19
N LEU A 85 -8.91 -11.03 -11.24
CA LEU A 85 -9.11 -10.03 -10.18
C LEU A 85 -8.91 -8.60 -10.68
N PHE A 86 -8.01 -8.40 -11.64
CA PHE A 86 -7.85 -7.12 -12.32
C PHE A 86 -9.15 -6.69 -13.01
N LEU A 87 -9.80 -7.58 -13.78
CA LEU A 87 -11.05 -7.25 -14.47
C LEU A 87 -12.16 -6.85 -13.48
N LYS A 88 -12.26 -7.58 -12.36
CA LYS A 88 -13.20 -7.24 -11.28
C LYS A 88 -12.92 -5.87 -10.66
N GLU A 89 -11.64 -5.51 -10.49
CA GLU A 89 -11.25 -4.20 -9.99
C GLU A 89 -11.61 -3.08 -10.97
N ILE A 90 -11.32 -3.26 -12.26
CA ILE A 90 -11.69 -2.30 -13.31
C ILE A 90 -13.19 -2.08 -13.35
N GLU A 91 -14.00 -3.15 -13.30
CA GLU A 91 -15.46 -3.04 -13.24
C GLU A 91 -15.94 -2.29 -11.99
N SER A 92 -15.31 -2.52 -10.83
CA SER A 92 -15.63 -1.80 -9.58
C SER A 92 -15.27 -0.31 -9.63
N LEU A 93 -14.18 0.05 -10.32
CA LEU A 93 -13.75 1.43 -10.50
C LEU A 93 -14.62 2.16 -11.53
N ALA A 94 -14.98 1.49 -12.63
CA ALA A 94 -15.90 2.04 -13.63
C ALA A 94 -17.26 2.38 -13.01
N GLY A 95 -17.77 1.52 -12.11
CA GLY A 95 -18.99 1.81 -11.33
C GLY A 95 -18.91 3.02 -10.41
N LYS A 96 -17.70 3.57 -10.19
CA LYS A 96 -17.43 4.80 -9.43
C LYS A 96 -17.01 5.97 -10.33
N GLY A 97 -17.10 5.82 -11.65
CA GLY A 97 -16.68 6.84 -12.62
C GLY A 97 -15.16 6.99 -12.77
N VAL A 98 -14.38 5.96 -12.41
CA VAL A 98 -12.92 5.97 -12.53
C VAL A 98 -12.50 5.01 -13.64
N GLU A 99 -11.80 5.55 -14.64
CA GLU A 99 -11.18 4.79 -15.73
C GLU A 99 -9.66 4.85 -15.59
N PRO A 100 -9.03 3.88 -14.91
CA PRO A 100 -7.60 3.94 -14.63
C PRO A 100 -6.76 3.64 -15.87
N SER A 101 -5.66 4.37 -16.03
CA SER A 101 -4.62 4.04 -17.03
C SER A 101 -3.61 3.09 -16.41
N VAL A 102 -3.48 1.88 -16.98
CA VAL A 102 -2.62 0.82 -16.45
C VAL A 102 -1.66 0.34 -17.53
N SER A 103 -0.38 0.30 -17.18
CA SER A 103 0.68 -0.34 -17.95
C SER A 103 1.26 -1.51 -17.16
N VAL A 104 1.82 -2.50 -17.85
CA VAL A 104 2.34 -3.73 -17.24
C VAL A 104 3.61 -4.20 -17.94
N ASP A 105 4.58 -4.62 -17.13
CA ASP A 105 5.82 -5.19 -17.61
C ASP A 105 5.57 -6.56 -18.26
N PRO A 106 6.09 -6.84 -19.47
CA PRO A 106 5.92 -8.15 -20.11
C PRO A 106 6.47 -9.32 -19.27
N GLN A 107 7.42 -9.08 -18.38
CA GLN A 107 8.00 -10.08 -17.49
C GLN A 107 7.19 -10.31 -16.20
N SER A 108 6.14 -9.52 -15.94
CA SER A 108 5.26 -9.71 -14.78
C SER A 108 4.69 -11.13 -14.76
N PRO A 109 4.90 -11.92 -13.68
CA PRO A 109 4.31 -13.25 -13.56
C PRO A 109 2.79 -13.19 -13.51
N VAL A 110 2.12 -14.18 -14.07
CA VAL A 110 0.66 -14.25 -14.13
C VAL A 110 0.15 -15.38 -13.25
N THR A 111 -0.78 -15.04 -12.36
CA THR A 111 -1.58 -16.01 -11.61
C THR A 111 -2.66 -16.59 -12.52
N THR A 112 -2.69 -17.93 -12.57
CA THR A 112 -3.67 -18.71 -13.32
C THR A 112 -4.78 -19.23 -12.38
N PRO A 113 -5.93 -19.67 -12.91
CA PRO A 113 -6.96 -20.31 -12.09
C PRO A 113 -6.42 -21.55 -11.37
N TYR A 114 -5.47 -22.25 -11.97
CA TYR A 114 -4.86 -23.45 -11.41
C TYR A 114 -4.02 -23.14 -10.16
N ASP A 115 -3.31 -22.02 -10.14
CA ASP A 115 -2.58 -21.57 -8.95
C ASP A 115 -3.53 -21.24 -7.79
N MET A 116 -4.66 -20.59 -8.10
CA MET A 116 -5.70 -20.29 -7.11
C MET A 116 -6.34 -21.56 -6.55
N MET A 117 -6.75 -22.49 -7.41
CA MET A 117 -7.34 -23.77 -7.00
C MET A 117 -6.35 -24.63 -6.21
N MET A 118 -5.11 -24.75 -6.68
CA MET A 118 -4.06 -25.47 -5.94
C MET A 118 -3.83 -24.87 -4.56
N ASN A 119 -3.71 -23.55 -4.45
CA ASN A 119 -3.50 -22.90 -3.17
C ASN A 119 -4.63 -23.20 -2.18
N GLN A 120 -5.88 -23.11 -2.64
CA GLN A 120 -7.05 -23.42 -1.82
C GLN A 120 -7.11 -24.90 -1.41
N ILE A 121 -6.73 -25.82 -2.30
CA ILE A 121 -6.63 -27.25 -2.00
C ILE A 121 -5.55 -27.47 -0.93
N ILE A 122 -4.34 -26.95 -1.14
CA ILE A 122 -3.21 -27.13 -0.20
C ILE A 122 -3.55 -26.62 1.20
N GLU A 123 -4.19 -25.45 1.33
CA GLU A 123 -4.58 -24.92 2.64
C GLU A 123 -5.69 -25.74 3.30
N ARG A 124 -6.61 -26.34 2.53
CA ARG A 124 -7.62 -27.27 3.08
C ARG A 124 -6.97 -28.57 3.57
N GLU A 125 -6.04 -29.14 2.81
CA GLU A 125 -5.36 -30.38 3.19
C GLU A 125 -4.44 -30.23 4.41
N ARG A 126 -3.89 -29.03 4.64
CA ARG A 126 -3.07 -28.72 5.83
C ARG A 126 -3.88 -28.66 7.13
N ASP A 127 -5.19 -28.49 7.06
CA ASP A 127 -6.10 -28.39 8.21
C ASP A 127 -5.60 -27.42 9.30
N THR A 128 -5.15 -27.92 10.45
CA THR A 128 -4.60 -27.10 11.55
C THR A 128 -3.22 -26.50 11.26
N GLY A 129 -2.51 -27.00 10.26
CA GLY A 129 -1.18 -26.53 9.82
C GLY A 129 -1.22 -25.50 8.69
N ARG A 130 -2.32 -24.75 8.52
CA ARG A 130 -2.45 -23.72 7.48
C ARG A 130 -1.38 -22.65 7.59
N HIS A 131 -0.93 -22.16 6.44
CA HIS A 131 0.02 -21.06 6.39
C HIS A 131 -0.67 -19.69 6.48
N GLY A 132 -1.98 -19.63 6.24
CA GLY A 132 -2.77 -18.41 6.27
C GLY A 132 -2.81 -17.70 4.93
N SER A 133 -2.83 -18.46 3.82
CA SER A 133 -2.94 -17.86 2.48
C SER A 133 -4.25 -17.11 2.31
N CYS A 134 -4.25 -16.07 1.46
CA CYS A 134 -5.47 -15.36 1.05
C CYS A 134 -6.34 -16.18 0.07
N GLY A 135 -5.90 -17.37 -0.35
CA GLY A 135 -6.62 -18.22 -1.32
C GLY A 135 -6.57 -17.72 -2.76
N LEU A 136 -5.69 -16.75 -3.06
CA LEU A 136 -5.58 -16.09 -4.37
C LEU A 136 -4.42 -16.62 -5.23
N GLY A 137 -3.76 -17.70 -4.81
CA GLY A 137 -2.75 -18.38 -5.64
C GLY A 137 -1.36 -17.75 -5.68
N PHE A 138 -1.13 -16.57 -5.08
CA PHE A 138 0.15 -15.84 -5.16
C PHE A 138 1.39 -16.72 -4.91
N GLY A 139 1.42 -17.46 -3.80
CA GLY A 139 2.56 -18.32 -3.47
C GLY A 139 2.78 -19.47 -4.46
N GLU A 140 1.70 -20.05 -5.01
CA GLU A 140 1.80 -21.10 -6.02
C GLU A 140 2.17 -20.54 -7.39
N THR A 141 1.76 -19.31 -7.72
CA THR A 141 2.24 -18.58 -8.89
C THR A 141 3.76 -18.41 -8.84
N ILE A 142 4.30 -17.95 -7.71
CA ILE A 142 5.75 -17.79 -7.54
C ILE A 142 6.46 -19.15 -7.66
N GLU A 143 6.00 -20.18 -6.94
CA GLU A 143 6.60 -21.52 -6.98
C GLU A 143 6.60 -22.10 -8.40
N ARG A 144 5.50 -21.95 -9.15
CA ARG A 144 5.40 -22.41 -10.53
C ARG A 144 6.39 -21.69 -11.45
N ASN A 145 6.53 -20.37 -11.29
CA ASN A 145 7.46 -19.57 -12.11
C ASN A 145 8.95 -19.86 -11.80
N LEU A 146 9.29 -20.60 -10.75
CA LEU A 146 10.64 -21.14 -10.53
C LEU A 146 10.99 -22.30 -11.49
N ARG A 147 10.05 -22.71 -12.35
CA ARG A 147 10.22 -23.76 -13.36
C ARG A 147 9.94 -23.14 -14.73
N PRO A 148 10.98 -22.89 -15.56
CA PRO A 148 10.82 -22.23 -16.86
C PRO A 148 9.73 -22.85 -17.75
N ASP A 149 9.61 -24.18 -17.75
CA ASP A 149 8.63 -24.92 -18.55
C ASP A 149 7.17 -24.64 -18.17
N TYR A 150 6.93 -24.21 -16.92
CA TYR A 150 5.60 -23.89 -16.39
C TYR A 150 5.41 -22.40 -16.09
N ALA A 151 6.42 -21.57 -16.34
CA ALA A 151 6.38 -20.14 -16.11
C ALA A 151 5.37 -19.48 -17.07
N VAL A 152 4.56 -18.60 -16.51
CA VAL A 152 3.57 -17.81 -17.27
C VAL A 152 3.76 -16.36 -16.87
N THR A 153 4.12 -15.53 -17.84
CA THR A 153 4.25 -14.08 -17.71
C THR A 153 3.23 -13.35 -18.58
N VAL A 154 3.17 -12.03 -18.48
CA VAL A 154 2.29 -11.20 -19.32
C VAL A 154 2.63 -11.34 -20.80
N ALA A 155 3.91 -11.53 -21.16
CA ALA A 155 4.32 -11.79 -22.53
C ALA A 155 3.66 -13.05 -23.13
N ASP A 156 3.47 -14.10 -22.31
CA ASP A 156 2.81 -15.33 -22.75
C ASP A 156 1.32 -15.13 -23.06
N LEU A 157 0.68 -14.07 -22.54
CA LEU A 157 -0.74 -13.81 -22.76
C LEU A 157 -1.05 -13.35 -24.19
N VAL A 158 -0.04 -12.87 -24.92
CA VAL A 158 -0.20 -12.28 -26.25
C VAL A 158 -0.60 -13.34 -27.27
N ASP A 159 -0.01 -14.54 -27.19
CA ASP A 159 -0.38 -15.68 -28.02
C ASP A 159 -1.35 -16.59 -27.26
N GLN A 160 -2.65 -16.40 -27.50
CA GLN A 160 -3.70 -17.15 -26.81
C GLN A 160 -3.69 -18.65 -27.13
N SER A 161 -3.19 -19.05 -28.31
CA SER A 161 -3.09 -20.48 -28.66
C SER A 161 -1.97 -21.13 -27.87
N ALA A 162 -0.78 -20.50 -27.86
CA ALA A 162 0.35 -21.00 -27.08
C ALA A 162 0.07 -20.96 -25.57
N LEU A 163 -0.67 -19.95 -25.09
CA LEU A 163 -1.14 -19.89 -23.71
C LEU A 163 -2.04 -21.08 -23.37
N ALA A 164 -2.99 -21.43 -24.24
CA ALA A 164 -3.88 -22.56 -24.02
C ALA A 164 -3.11 -23.88 -23.91
N ASP A 165 -2.15 -24.13 -24.81
CA ASP A 165 -1.29 -25.32 -24.77
C ASP A 165 -0.46 -25.36 -23.48
N LYS A 166 0.12 -24.23 -23.07
CA LYS A 166 0.90 -24.12 -21.83
C LYS A 166 0.03 -24.39 -20.60
N LEU A 167 -1.20 -23.87 -20.56
CA LEU A 167 -2.14 -24.12 -19.46
C LEU A 167 -2.64 -25.57 -19.41
N GLU A 168 -2.75 -26.24 -20.57
CA GLU A 168 -3.03 -27.67 -20.66
C GLU A 168 -1.94 -28.50 -19.98
N VAL A 169 -0.68 -28.17 -20.26
CA VAL A 169 0.48 -28.79 -19.60
C VAL A 169 0.45 -28.50 -18.09
N ILE A 170 0.19 -27.26 -17.68
CA ILE A 170 0.12 -26.90 -16.26
C ILE A 170 -0.94 -27.73 -15.53
N ARG A 171 -2.16 -27.81 -16.04
CA ARG A 171 -3.26 -28.50 -15.35
C ARG A 171 -3.13 -30.02 -15.35
N ARG A 172 -2.48 -30.61 -16.36
CA ARG A 172 -2.33 -32.07 -16.50
C ARG A 172 -1.05 -32.63 -15.91
N GLU A 173 0.02 -31.84 -15.85
CA GLU A 173 1.34 -32.31 -15.44
C GLU A 173 1.80 -31.61 -14.16
N TYR A 174 1.89 -30.28 -14.17
CA TYR A 174 2.42 -29.53 -13.04
C TYR A 174 1.54 -29.66 -11.79
N VAL A 175 0.24 -29.42 -11.92
CA VAL A 175 -0.72 -29.46 -10.79
C VAL A 175 -0.69 -30.81 -10.04
N PRO A 176 -0.88 -31.97 -10.70
CA PRO A 176 -0.83 -33.25 -10.00
C PRO A 176 0.55 -33.56 -9.42
N ALA A 177 1.63 -33.23 -10.13
CA ALA A 177 3.00 -33.43 -9.63
C ALA A 177 3.29 -32.58 -8.38
N ARG A 178 2.85 -31.31 -8.37
CA ARG A 178 2.98 -30.39 -7.24
C ARG A 178 2.22 -30.89 -6.01
N LEU A 179 0.96 -31.30 -6.19
CA LEU A 179 0.14 -31.85 -5.12
C LEU A 179 0.73 -33.17 -4.57
N ALA A 180 1.19 -34.06 -5.45
CA ALA A 180 1.84 -35.31 -5.04
C ALA A 180 3.12 -35.07 -4.22
N ARG A 181 3.98 -34.12 -4.65
CA ARG A 181 5.20 -33.73 -3.93
C ARG A 181 4.91 -33.20 -2.52
N LEU A 182 3.74 -32.60 -2.31
CA LEU A 182 3.29 -32.11 -1.00
C LEU A 182 2.57 -33.18 -0.16
N GLY A 183 2.45 -34.42 -0.65
CA GLY A 183 1.72 -35.50 0.03
C GLY A 183 0.20 -35.48 -0.20
N PHE A 184 -0.28 -34.68 -1.17
CA PHE A 184 -1.71 -34.44 -1.44
C PHE A 184 -2.17 -35.02 -2.78
N ALA A 185 -1.57 -36.12 -3.25
CA ALA A 185 -1.92 -36.75 -4.53
C ALA A 185 -3.42 -37.10 -4.63
N ASP A 186 -4.02 -37.51 -3.51
CA ASP A 186 -5.44 -37.85 -3.44
C ASP A 186 -6.35 -36.63 -3.60
N ALA A 187 -5.87 -35.45 -3.22
CA ALA A 187 -6.61 -34.20 -3.38
C ALA A 187 -6.78 -33.84 -4.86
N PHE A 188 -5.81 -34.16 -5.72
CA PHE A 188 -5.99 -34.03 -7.17
C PHE A 188 -7.17 -34.86 -7.65
N ARG A 189 -7.22 -36.15 -7.28
CA ARG A 189 -8.30 -37.07 -7.69
C ARG A 189 -9.67 -36.56 -7.28
N ARG A 190 -9.81 -36.06 -6.04
CA ARG A 190 -11.06 -35.48 -5.52
C ARG A 190 -11.51 -34.20 -6.24
N ASN A 191 -10.59 -33.48 -6.87
CA ASN A 191 -10.86 -32.20 -7.53
C ASN A 191 -10.68 -32.28 -9.06
N THR A 192 -10.61 -33.49 -9.64
CA THR A 192 -10.27 -33.71 -11.06
C THR A 192 -11.22 -32.96 -12.00
N ASP A 193 -12.53 -33.05 -11.78
CA ASP A 193 -13.53 -32.41 -12.65
C ASP A 193 -13.35 -30.89 -12.72
N LEU A 194 -13.02 -30.28 -11.58
CA LEU A 194 -12.76 -28.85 -11.49
C LEU A 194 -11.40 -28.49 -12.14
N LEU A 195 -10.34 -29.19 -11.76
CA LEU A 195 -8.97 -28.93 -12.24
C LEU A 195 -8.81 -29.20 -13.74
N LEU A 196 -9.61 -30.11 -14.31
CA LEU A 196 -9.56 -30.46 -15.71
C LEU A 196 -10.70 -29.88 -16.55
N SER A 197 -11.46 -28.93 -16.02
CA SER A 197 -12.56 -28.27 -16.73
C SER A 197 -12.07 -27.42 -17.90
N ASN A 198 -12.55 -27.72 -19.11
CA ASN A 198 -12.28 -26.92 -20.31
C ASN A 198 -12.94 -25.54 -20.23
N ALA A 199 -14.10 -25.41 -19.57
CA ALA A 199 -14.78 -24.13 -19.41
C ALA A 199 -13.94 -23.13 -18.58
N ILE A 200 -13.21 -23.62 -17.57
CA ILE A 200 -12.29 -22.77 -16.79
C ILE A 200 -11.11 -22.31 -17.65
N LEU A 201 -10.56 -23.21 -18.46
CA LEU A 201 -9.47 -22.91 -19.39
C LEU A 201 -9.91 -21.84 -20.40
N GLU A 202 -10.98 -22.11 -21.15
CA GLU A 202 -11.53 -21.21 -22.18
C GLU A 202 -11.86 -19.83 -21.60
N ARG A 203 -12.49 -19.79 -20.43
CA ARG A 203 -12.82 -18.52 -19.77
C ARG A 203 -11.55 -17.75 -19.38
N PHE A 204 -10.52 -18.42 -18.88
CA PHE A 204 -9.28 -17.73 -18.53
C PHE A 204 -8.53 -17.19 -19.75
N ILE A 205 -8.57 -17.88 -20.89
CA ILE A 205 -8.04 -17.35 -22.16
C ILE A 205 -8.77 -16.05 -22.54
N GLU A 206 -10.10 -16.03 -22.42
CA GLU A 206 -10.89 -14.82 -22.68
C GLU A 206 -10.52 -13.68 -21.70
N ASP A 207 -10.43 -13.98 -20.41
CA ASP A 207 -10.07 -12.99 -19.38
C ASP A 207 -8.64 -12.46 -19.58
N ALA A 208 -7.69 -13.29 -20.00
CA ALA A 208 -6.34 -12.86 -20.40
C ALA A 208 -6.38 -11.91 -21.60
N GLY A 209 -7.19 -12.22 -22.62
CA GLY A 209 -7.40 -11.34 -23.77
C GLY A 209 -8.03 -9.99 -23.37
N ARG A 210 -8.98 -9.98 -22.42
CA ARG A 210 -9.57 -8.75 -21.87
C ARG A 210 -8.54 -7.94 -21.07
N PHE A 211 -7.73 -8.59 -20.25
CA PHE A 211 -6.64 -7.96 -19.50
C PHE A 211 -5.67 -7.22 -20.44
N LEU A 212 -5.27 -7.84 -21.55
CA LEU A 212 -4.40 -7.21 -22.54
C LEU A 212 -5.04 -6.01 -23.26
N ARG A 213 -6.35 -6.01 -23.47
CA ARG A 213 -7.05 -4.85 -24.08
C ARG A 213 -7.15 -3.65 -23.13
N LEU A 214 -7.12 -3.91 -21.82
CA LEU A 214 -7.28 -2.89 -20.77
C LEU A 214 -5.95 -2.46 -20.16
N THR A 215 -4.83 -2.98 -20.65
CA THR A 215 -3.50 -2.64 -20.18
C THR A 215 -2.58 -2.31 -21.36
N THR A 216 -1.57 -1.49 -21.13
CA THR A 216 -0.49 -1.26 -22.09
C THR A 216 0.75 -2.05 -21.68
N ILE A 217 1.22 -2.98 -22.52
CA ILE A 217 2.49 -3.67 -22.26
C ILE A 217 3.64 -2.68 -22.49
N ALA A 218 4.47 -2.45 -21.48
CA ALA A 218 5.62 -1.56 -21.55
C ALA A 218 6.69 -2.00 -20.55
N ASP A 219 7.98 -1.81 -20.89
CA ASP A 219 9.05 -1.95 -19.91
C ASP A 219 9.10 -0.77 -18.94
N SER A 220 9.89 -0.89 -17.87
CA SER A 220 10.01 0.14 -16.84
C SER A 220 10.44 1.49 -17.40
N ARG A 221 11.39 1.54 -18.35
CA ARG A 221 11.88 2.81 -18.94
C ARG A 221 10.82 3.51 -19.78
N THR A 222 10.06 2.75 -20.57
CA THR A 222 9.00 3.28 -21.43
C THR A 222 7.82 3.78 -20.59
N ALA A 223 7.38 2.99 -19.60
CA ALA A 223 6.25 3.34 -18.75
C ALA A 223 6.52 4.59 -17.89
N THR A 224 7.78 4.79 -17.45
CA THR A 224 8.15 5.84 -16.48
C THR A 224 8.64 7.13 -17.13
N ALA A 225 8.80 7.16 -18.45
CA ALA A 225 9.35 8.31 -19.16
C ALA A 225 8.54 9.60 -18.92
N GLY A 226 9.21 10.63 -18.37
CA GLY A 226 8.62 11.94 -18.10
C GLY A 226 7.58 11.97 -16.98
N ARG A 227 7.50 10.92 -16.14
CA ARG A 227 6.52 10.81 -15.04
C ARG A 227 7.15 11.11 -13.68
N SER A 228 6.33 11.56 -12.74
CA SER A 228 6.65 11.60 -11.32
C SER A 228 6.42 10.23 -10.69
N LEU A 229 7.47 9.58 -10.19
CA LEU A 229 7.41 8.18 -9.80
C LEU A 229 7.05 7.98 -8.33
N LEU A 230 6.03 7.16 -8.08
CA LEU A 230 5.51 6.83 -6.75
C LEU A 230 5.53 5.30 -6.56
N PHE A 231 6.50 4.77 -5.82
CA PHE A 231 6.59 3.34 -5.54
C PHE A 231 5.65 2.96 -4.40
N GLU A 232 4.66 2.11 -4.70
CA GLU A 232 3.65 1.65 -3.75
C GLU A 232 3.90 0.20 -3.34
N GLY A 233 4.37 0.03 -2.09
CA GLY A 233 4.67 -1.29 -1.53
C GLY A 233 3.43 -2.04 -1.09
N ALA A 234 3.41 -3.35 -1.33
CA ALA A 234 2.41 -4.28 -0.84
C ALA A 234 2.91 -5.00 0.43
N GLN A 235 2.00 -5.29 1.36
CA GLN A 235 2.31 -5.88 2.68
C GLN A 235 3.30 -5.01 3.49
N GLY A 236 4.01 -5.56 4.47
CA GLY A 236 5.01 -4.84 5.27
C GLY A 236 6.30 -5.64 5.44
N LEU A 237 7.35 -5.01 5.97
CA LEU A 237 8.69 -5.57 6.12
C LEU A 237 8.73 -6.87 6.93
N LEU A 238 7.88 -7.03 7.93
CA LEU A 238 7.83 -8.24 8.78
C LEU A 238 7.14 -9.43 8.08
N LEU A 239 6.59 -9.22 6.88
CA LEU A 239 6.10 -10.26 5.98
C LEU A 239 7.03 -10.51 4.79
N ASP A 240 8.20 -9.86 4.74
CA ASP A 240 9.18 -10.10 3.67
C ASP A 240 9.69 -11.55 3.68
N GLN A 241 9.88 -12.13 2.50
CA GLN A 241 10.32 -13.53 2.37
C GLN A 241 11.69 -13.83 2.97
N ASP A 242 12.60 -12.85 3.03
CA ASP A 242 13.98 -13.05 3.47
C ASP A 242 14.23 -12.57 4.91
N ARG A 243 13.28 -11.81 5.49
CA ARG A 243 13.46 -11.10 6.78
C ARG A 243 12.35 -11.38 7.79
N GLY A 244 11.18 -11.76 7.30
CA GLY A 244 10.02 -11.98 8.14
C GLY A 244 10.03 -13.32 8.87
N PHE A 245 8.90 -13.61 9.52
CA PHE A 245 8.71 -14.82 10.32
C PHE A 245 8.38 -16.04 9.44
N PHE A 246 9.35 -16.53 8.66
CA PHE A 246 9.19 -17.70 7.80
C PHE A 246 8.69 -18.92 8.62
N PRO A 247 7.74 -19.75 8.11
CA PRO A 247 7.12 -19.71 6.77
C PRO A 247 5.91 -18.78 6.64
N HIS A 248 5.57 -18.01 7.68
CA HIS A 248 4.37 -17.16 7.72
C HIS A 248 4.64 -15.75 7.16
N VAL A 249 5.12 -15.73 5.92
CA VAL A 249 5.54 -14.53 5.16
C VAL A 249 4.93 -14.56 3.77
N THR A 250 4.91 -13.42 3.08
CA THR A 250 4.63 -13.41 1.64
C THR A 250 5.87 -13.84 0.86
N ARG A 251 5.72 -14.56 -0.25
CA ARG A 251 6.83 -14.92 -1.15
C ARG A 251 7.21 -13.76 -2.06
N SER A 252 7.56 -12.63 -1.45
CA SER A 252 7.86 -11.37 -2.12
C SER A 252 8.84 -10.56 -1.26
N ASN A 253 9.66 -9.74 -1.92
CA ASN A 253 10.40 -8.70 -1.21
C ASN A 253 9.51 -7.47 -1.04
N THR A 254 9.22 -7.07 0.21
CA THR A 254 8.27 -5.99 0.55
C THR A 254 8.97 -4.65 0.77
N GLY A 255 10.29 -4.67 0.95
CA GLY A 255 11.13 -3.50 1.16
C GLY A 255 11.85 -2.99 -0.09
N LEU A 256 13.04 -2.41 0.11
CA LEU A 256 13.78 -1.66 -0.91
C LEU A 256 14.39 -2.51 -2.02
N ARG A 257 14.60 -3.82 -1.85
CA ARG A 257 15.34 -4.64 -2.83
C ARG A 257 14.85 -4.49 -4.28
N ASN A 258 13.55 -4.62 -4.52
CA ASN A 258 12.97 -4.46 -5.86
C ASN A 258 12.98 -2.99 -6.32
N VAL A 259 12.78 -2.05 -5.38
CA VAL A 259 12.83 -0.61 -5.64
C VAL A 259 14.22 -0.19 -6.11
N LEU A 260 15.28 -0.68 -5.46
CA LEU A 260 16.68 -0.41 -5.81
C LEU A 260 17.01 -0.94 -7.20
N THR A 261 16.55 -2.15 -7.52
CA THR A 261 16.72 -2.72 -8.87
C THR A 261 16.08 -1.81 -9.93
N LEU A 262 14.83 -1.39 -9.71
CA LEU A 262 14.14 -0.46 -10.62
C LEU A 262 14.82 0.93 -10.64
N ALA A 263 15.28 1.43 -9.49
CA ALA A 263 15.95 2.73 -9.40
C ALA A 263 17.23 2.77 -10.24
N GLN A 264 18.02 1.69 -10.21
CA GLN A 264 19.23 1.57 -11.03
C GLN A 264 18.88 1.57 -12.53
N GLU A 265 17.86 0.82 -12.93
CA GLU A 265 17.40 0.77 -14.32
C GLU A 265 16.84 2.10 -14.82
N LEU A 266 16.20 2.86 -13.95
CA LEU A 266 15.63 4.16 -14.28
C LEU A 266 16.64 5.31 -14.12
N GLU A 267 17.85 4.99 -13.66
CA GLU A 267 18.93 5.92 -13.36
C GLU A 267 18.49 7.00 -12.35
N LEU A 268 17.72 6.60 -11.35
CA LEU A 268 17.35 7.47 -10.25
C LEU A 268 18.60 7.76 -9.39
N ASN A 269 18.71 9.00 -8.93
CA ASN A 269 19.80 9.42 -8.06
C ASN A 269 19.32 9.82 -6.66
N GLN A 270 18.00 9.83 -6.41
CA GLN A 270 17.43 10.02 -5.10
C GLN A 270 16.16 9.18 -4.90
N LEU A 271 16.00 8.56 -3.72
CA LEU A 271 14.73 8.02 -3.25
C LEU A 271 14.30 8.69 -1.95
N GLU A 272 13.05 9.13 -1.89
CA GLU A 272 12.41 9.61 -0.66
C GLU A 272 11.56 8.48 -0.09
N VAL A 273 12.13 7.76 0.87
CA VAL A 273 11.57 6.50 1.37
C VAL A 273 10.76 6.77 2.62
N THR A 274 9.44 6.63 2.54
CA THR A 274 8.53 6.75 3.67
C THR A 274 8.12 5.37 4.16
N TYR A 275 8.63 5.00 5.33
CA TYR A 275 8.14 3.86 6.08
C TYR A 275 6.84 4.24 6.79
N VAL A 276 5.85 3.36 6.77
CA VAL A 276 4.54 3.61 7.36
C VAL A 276 4.32 2.65 8.53
N THR A 277 3.96 3.21 9.68
CA THR A 277 3.65 2.47 10.89
C THR A 277 2.35 2.97 11.52
N ARG A 278 1.88 2.24 12.53
CA ARG A 278 0.73 2.58 13.38
C ARG A 278 1.16 2.59 14.86
N PRO A 279 0.38 3.19 15.76
CA PRO A 279 0.59 3.12 17.22
C PRO A 279 0.42 1.72 17.82
N TYR A 280 -0.05 0.76 17.02
CA TYR A 280 -0.27 -0.63 17.36
C TYR A 280 0.00 -1.49 16.12
N VAL A 281 0.15 -2.79 16.30
CA VAL A 281 0.42 -3.74 15.21
C VAL A 281 -0.84 -4.53 14.90
N THR A 282 -1.05 -4.80 13.62
CA THR A 282 -2.08 -5.73 13.15
C THR A 282 -1.46 -6.84 12.32
N ARG A 283 -1.98 -8.07 12.42
CA ARG A 283 -1.55 -9.18 11.58
C ARG A 283 -2.74 -10.01 11.12
N HIS A 284 -2.75 -10.35 9.84
CA HIS A 284 -3.64 -11.38 9.30
C HIS A 284 -2.99 -12.75 9.30
N GLY A 285 -3.82 -13.77 9.46
CA GLY A 285 -3.41 -15.17 9.35
C GLY A 285 -2.55 -15.67 10.50
N ALA A 286 -2.01 -16.86 10.30
CA ALA A 286 -1.19 -17.58 11.26
C ALA A 286 0.21 -16.94 11.43
N GLY A 287 0.95 -17.45 12.42
CA GLY A 287 2.33 -17.06 12.70
C GLY A 287 2.48 -16.14 13.92
N PRO A 288 3.73 -15.89 14.35
CA PRO A 288 3.99 -15.14 15.58
C PRO A 288 3.61 -13.66 15.46
N LEU A 289 3.01 -13.12 16.51
CA LEU A 289 2.75 -11.69 16.66
C LEU A 289 3.32 -11.26 18.02
N PRO A 290 4.43 -10.51 18.05
CA PRO A 290 4.98 -9.99 19.30
C PRO A 290 3.95 -9.14 20.04
N HIS A 291 3.90 -9.29 21.36
CA HIS A 291 2.98 -8.55 22.26
C HIS A 291 1.51 -8.64 21.83
N GLU A 292 1.10 -9.81 21.34
CA GLU A 292 -0.27 -10.09 20.92
C GLU A 292 -1.26 -9.87 22.07
N LEU A 293 -2.40 -9.28 21.70
CA LEU A 293 -3.50 -8.95 22.59
C LEU A 293 -4.69 -9.87 22.30
N PRO A 294 -5.47 -10.22 23.34
CA PRO A 294 -6.69 -11.00 23.15
C PRO A 294 -7.77 -10.19 22.40
N GLU A 295 -7.70 -8.86 22.44
CA GLU A 295 -8.68 -7.95 21.86
C GLU A 295 -8.00 -6.71 21.25
N LYS A 296 -8.80 -5.83 20.66
CA LYS A 296 -8.33 -4.56 20.10
C LYS A 296 -7.68 -3.69 21.19
N PRO A 297 -6.55 -3.02 20.92
CA PRO A 297 -5.87 -2.17 21.90
C PRO A 297 -6.64 -0.90 22.25
N TYR A 298 -7.49 -0.41 21.34
CA TYR A 298 -8.29 0.79 21.52
C TYR A 298 -9.73 0.56 21.02
N PRO A 299 -10.76 1.10 21.71
CA PRO A 299 -12.15 0.92 21.33
C PRO A 299 -12.52 1.62 20.00
N GLY A 300 -11.78 2.66 19.63
CA GLY A 300 -11.99 3.41 18.39
C GLY A 300 -11.55 2.69 17.11
N ILE A 301 -10.94 1.50 17.21
CA ILE A 301 -10.45 0.75 16.04
C ILE A 301 -11.63 0.12 15.29
N VAL A 302 -11.87 0.64 14.09
CA VAL A 302 -12.83 0.10 13.12
C VAL A 302 -12.08 -0.22 11.83
N ASP A 303 -12.17 -1.47 11.38
CA ASP A 303 -11.60 -1.91 10.10
C ASP A 303 -12.71 -2.52 9.23
N ALA A 304 -13.15 -1.74 8.23
CA ALA A 304 -14.18 -2.15 7.27
C ALA A 304 -13.60 -2.91 6.06
N THR A 305 -12.27 -3.02 5.96
CA THR A 305 -11.58 -3.73 4.87
C THR A 305 -11.32 -5.18 5.29
N ASN A 306 -10.82 -5.35 6.50
CA ASN A 306 -10.29 -6.60 7.01
C ASN A 306 -11.34 -7.38 7.83
N VAL A 307 -12.49 -7.64 7.21
CA VAL A 307 -13.58 -8.41 7.80
C VAL A 307 -13.17 -9.90 7.88
N PRO A 308 -13.47 -10.62 8.98
CA PRO A 308 -13.10 -12.03 9.12
C PRO A 308 -13.59 -12.90 7.95
N ASN A 309 -12.73 -13.81 7.50
CA ASN A 309 -13.07 -14.80 6.47
C ASN A 309 -12.37 -16.15 6.71
N ASP A 310 -12.85 -17.20 6.03
CA ASP A 310 -12.43 -18.59 6.23
C ASP A 310 -10.95 -18.88 5.91
N TRP A 311 -10.30 -17.98 5.14
CA TRP A 311 -8.92 -18.14 4.69
C TRP A 311 -7.94 -17.39 5.59
N GLN A 312 -8.18 -16.10 5.81
CA GLN A 312 -7.27 -15.20 6.55
C GLN A 312 -7.59 -15.11 8.05
N GLY A 313 -8.76 -15.61 8.49
CA GLY A 313 -9.22 -15.48 9.86
C GLY A 313 -9.60 -14.05 10.24
N ALA A 314 -9.62 -13.78 11.55
CA ALA A 314 -9.83 -12.42 12.08
C ALA A 314 -8.50 -11.65 12.20
N LEU A 315 -8.58 -10.33 12.15
CA LEU A 315 -7.43 -9.44 12.38
C LEU A 315 -6.95 -9.60 13.82
N ARG A 316 -5.65 -9.89 13.99
CA ARG A 316 -4.98 -10.00 15.29
C ARG A 316 -4.28 -8.69 15.61
N PHE A 317 -4.20 -8.35 16.89
CA PHE A 317 -3.64 -7.09 17.36
C PHE A 317 -2.48 -7.31 18.33
N GLY A 318 -1.52 -6.39 18.34
CA GLY A 318 -0.43 -6.37 19.31
C GLY A 318 0.06 -4.96 19.60
N TRP A 319 0.79 -4.79 20.70
CA TRP A 319 1.47 -3.53 20.96
C TRP A 319 2.62 -3.33 19.97
N LEU A 320 2.82 -2.08 19.53
CA LEU A 320 4.00 -1.73 18.74
C LEU A 320 5.27 -1.95 19.57
N ASP A 321 6.22 -2.68 19.00
CA ASP A 321 7.57 -2.84 19.56
C ASP A 321 8.55 -1.97 18.76
N LEU A 322 9.13 -0.97 19.43
CA LEU A 322 10.04 0.00 18.81
C LEU A 322 11.39 -0.62 18.45
N ASP A 323 11.84 -1.65 19.16
CA ASP A 323 13.09 -2.34 18.82
C ASP A 323 12.91 -3.14 17.52
N VAL A 324 11.78 -3.86 17.40
CA VAL A 324 11.42 -4.59 16.17
C VAL A 324 11.24 -3.63 14.99
N LEU A 325 10.56 -2.49 15.20
CA LEU A 325 10.38 -1.47 14.18
C LEU A 325 11.72 -0.91 13.69
N ARG A 326 12.61 -0.55 14.62
CA ARG A 326 13.96 -0.07 14.31
C ARG A 326 14.74 -1.10 13.51
N GLU A 327 14.78 -2.35 13.97
CA GLU A 327 15.52 -3.43 13.31
C GLU A 327 15.01 -3.70 11.90
N ALA A 328 13.69 -3.70 11.69
CA ALA A 328 13.09 -3.88 10.37
C ALA A 328 13.50 -2.77 9.40
N ILE A 329 13.37 -1.50 9.81
CA ILE A 329 13.72 -0.34 8.98
C ILE A 329 15.23 -0.29 8.71
N ALA A 330 16.06 -0.48 9.74
CA ALA A 330 17.52 -0.48 9.60
C ALA A 330 17.99 -1.60 8.66
N GLY A 331 17.41 -2.80 8.79
CA GLY A 331 17.73 -3.92 7.93
C GLY A 331 17.38 -3.64 6.46
N ASP A 332 16.24 -2.99 6.20
CA ASP A 332 15.82 -2.64 4.84
C ASP A 332 16.70 -1.54 4.23
N LEU A 333 17.01 -0.49 4.99
CA LEU A 333 17.90 0.59 4.56
C LEU A 333 19.32 0.10 4.23
N ALA A 334 19.80 -0.93 4.91
CA ALA A 334 21.11 -1.54 4.63
C ALA A 334 21.20 -2.14 3.21
N GLU A 335 20.08 -2.49 2.55
CA GLU A 335 20.11 -2.95 1.15
C GLU A 335 20.65 -1.87 0.20
N ALA A 336 20.42 -0.59 0.52
CA ALA A 336 20.82 0.51 -0.34
C ALA A 336 22.33 0.76 -0.35
N GLU A 337 23.07 0.20 0.62
CA GLU A 337 24.54 0.20 0.59
C GLU A 337 25.09 -0.47 -0.67
N GLN A 338 24.30 -1.33 -1.32
CA GLN A 338 24.66 -2.01 -2.57
C GLN A 338 24.67 -1.10 -3.81
N LEU A 339 24.11 0.11 -3.74
CA LEU A 339 24.03 1.06 -4.86
C LEU A 339 24.75 2.38 -4.55
N PRO A 340 26.10 2.42 -4.66
CA PRO A 340 26.87 3.63 -4.41
C PRO A 340 26.47 4.75 -5.39
N GLY A 341 26.04 5.89 -4.84
CA GLY A 341 25.60 7.06 -5.61
C GLY A 341 24.10 7.33 -5.59
N LEU A 342 23.28 6.42 -5.05
CA LEU A 342 21.87 6.68 -4.79
C LEU A 342 21.71 7.38 -3.44
N PHE A 343 21.10 8.57 -3.44
CA PHE A 343 20.82 9.29 -2.19
C PHE A 343 19.48 8.84 -1.59
N LEU A 344 19.49 8.30 -0.38
CA LEU A 344 18.26 7.98 0.35
C LEU A 344 17.87 9.11 1.32
N LYS A 345 16.58 9.44 1.32
CA LYS A 345 15.94 10.29 2.33
C LYS A 345 14.87 9.48 3.06
N PRO A 346 15.22 8.76 4.15
CA PRO A 346 14.23 8.04 4.94
C PRO A 346 13.31 9.01 5.69
N ARG A 347 12.04 8.61 5.80
CA ARG A 347 10.96 9.25 6.53
C ARG A 347 10.14 8.18 7.23
N LEU A 348 9.46 8.55 8.29
CA LEU A 348 8.50 7.70 8.97
C LEU A 348 7.14 8.38 9.01
N ALA A 349 6.10 7.68 8.57
CA ALA A 349 4.72 8.14 8.65
C ALA A 349 3.97 7.30 9.67
N VAL A 350 3.18 7.96 10.53
CA VAL A 350 2.33 7.31 11.52
C VAL A 350 0.86 7.53 11.13
N THR A 351 0.13 6.45 10.93
CA THR A 351 -1.31 6.46 10.62
C THR A 351 -2.13 6.00 11.82
N CYS A 352 -3.46 6.11 11.74
CA CYS A 352 -4.39 5.62 12.77
C CYS A 352 -4.23 6.27 14.16
N LEU A 353 -3.57 7.44 14.26
CA LEU A 353 -3.50 8.22 15.51
C LEU A 353 -4.88 8.71 15.98
N ASP A 354 -5.81 8.90 15.04
CA ASP A 354 -7.21 9.23 15.28
C ASP A 354 -7.97 8.13 16.05
N GLN A 355 -7.49 6.89 16.02
CA GLN A 355 -8.14 5.74 16.65
C GLN A 355 -7.81 5.58 18.15
N ILE A 356 -6.89 6.39 18.67
CA ILE A 356 -6.50 6.40 20.08
C ILE A 356 -7.51 7.26 20.87
N SER A 357 -8.25 6.64 21.78
CA SER A 357 -9.33 7.31 22.53
C SER A 357 -8.82 8.22 23.64
N ASP A 358 -7.79 7.80 24.38
CA ASP A 358 -7.44 8.39 25.69
C ASP A 358 -6.18 9.26 25.66
N ASP A 359 -5.69 9.61 24.46
CA ASP A 359 -4.41 10.28 24.20
C ASP A 359 -3.18 9.60 24.84
N ARG A 360 -3.34 8.35 25.28
CA ARG A 360 -2.27 7.50 25.78
C ARG A 360 -1.99 6.37 24.80
N VAL A 361 -0.71 6.18 24.49
CA VAL A 361 -0.23 5.10 23.63
C VAL A 361 0.56 4.11 24.47
N THR A 362 0.22 2.83 24.34
CA THR A 362 1.00 1.75 24.92
C THR A 362 1.90 1.12 23.85
N TYR A 363 3.19 0.98 24.13
CA TYR A 363 4.18 0.39 23.23
C TYR A 363 5.29 -0.32 24.02
N CYS A 364 6.01 -1.22 23.37
CA CYS A 364 7.18 -1.91 23.92
C CYS A 364 8.47 -1.23 23.45
N THR A 365 9.42 -1.05 24.35
CA THR A 365 10.79 -0.64 24.03
C THR A 365 11.75 -1.16 25.09
N ALA A 366 12.92 -1.64 24.69
CA ALA A 366 13.87 -2.32 25.55
C ALA A 366 13.23 -3.48 26.34
N LYS A 367 12.30 -4.21 25.70
CA LYS A 367 11.50 -5.30 26.29
C LYS A 367 10.59 -4.88 27.45
N VAL A 368 10.33 -3.58 27.61
CA VAL A 368 9.45 -3.03 28.66
C VAL A 368 8.26 -2.34 28.01
N LEU A 369 7.06 -2.67 28.47
CA LEU A 369 5.85 -1.95 28.09
C LEU A 369 5.83 -0.58 28.76
N ARG A 370 5.58 0.45 27.96
CA ARG A 370 5.41 1.84 28.39
C ARG A 370 4.04 2.32 27.95
N GLN A 371 3.44 3.19 28.76
CA GLN A 371 2.26 3.93 28.41
C GLN A 371 2.55 5.43 28.60
N THR A 372 2.46 6.18 27.51
CA THR A 372 2.86 7.60 27.47
C THR A 372 1.78 8.42 26.77
N SER A 373 1.91 9.75 26.79
CA SER A 373 1.14 10.59 25.87
C SER A 373 1.51 10.30 24.40
N VAL A 374 0.66 10.71 23.45
CA VAL A 374 0.97 10.67 22.01
C VAL A 374 2.23 11.48 21.67
N GLY A 375 2.44 12.62 22.35
CA GLY A 375 3.66 13.43 22.20
C GLY A 375 4.93 12.67 22.53
N GLU A 376 4.99 12.11 23.73
CA GLU A 376 6.11 11.30 24.22
C GLU A 376 6.32 10.03 23.38
N PHE A 377 5.23 9.39 22.94
CA PHE A 377 5.30 8.23 22.05
C PHE A 377 6.00 8.55 20.74
N MET A 378 5.66 9.69 20.12
CA MET A 378 6.25 10.11 18.85
C MET A 378 7.73 10.47 19.02
N MET A 379 8.10 11.12 20.12
CA MET A 379 9.52 11.34 20.46
C MET A 379 10.28 10.02 20.61
N ALA A 380 9.72 9.06 21.34
CA ALA A 380 10.34 7.75 21.53
C ALA A 380 10.48 6.97 20.21
N LEU A 381 9.49 7.08 19.32
CA LEU A 381 9.49 6.47 18.01
C LEU A 381 10.56 7.11 17.10
N THR A 382 10.68 8.44 17.11
CA THR A 382 11.72 9.19 16.40
C THR A 382 13.13 8.81 16.88
N GLU A 383 13.33 8.73 18.20
CA GLU A 383 14.59 8.28 18.80
C GLU A 383 14.92 6.83 18.41
N ALA A 384 13.92 5.93 18.44
CA ALA A 384 14.11 4.53 18.11
C ALA A 384 14.58 4.33 16.66
N VAL A 385 14.03 5.08 15.70
CA VAL A 385 14.44 4.96 14.28
C VAL A 385 15.60 5.89 13.89
N ASN A 386 16.21 6.58 14.86
CA ASN A 386 17.34 7.48 14.68
C ASN A 386 17.10 8.58 13.62
N LEU A 387 15.87 9.10 13.55
CA LEU A 387 15.53 10.27 12.73
C LEU A 387 15.63 11.52 13.63
N SER A 388 16.17 12.67 13.16
CA SER A 388 16.23 13.86 14.03
C SER A 388 14.88 14.59 14.08
N GLU A 389 14.34 14.82 15.27
CA GLU A 389 13.20 15.73 15.48
C GLU A 389 13.69 17.17 15.74
N ARG A 390 13.01 18.17 15.17
CA ARG A 390 13.06 19.54 15.70
C ARG A 390 11.71 20.14 16.07
N GLU A 391 10.56 19.54 15.71
CA GLU A 391 9.27 20.24 15.77
C GLU A 391 8.05 19.44 16.31
N PHE A 392 8.20 18.24 16.88
CA PHE A 392 7.03 17.52 17.43
C PHE A 392 6.66 17.94 18.86
N ASN A 393 7.58 18.60 19.58
CA ASN A 393 7.50 18.80 21.02
C ASN A 393 6.57 19.95 21.48
N GLN A 394 5.64 20.44 20.65
CA GLN A 394 4.87 21.66 20.96
C GLN A 394 3.34 21.54 20.97
N ASP A 395 2.69 20.57 20.29
CA ASP A 395 1.21 20.45 20.34
C ASP A 395 0.66 19.09 19.86
N VAL A 396 0.34 18.20 20.81
CA VAL A 396 -0.22 16.85 20.57
C VAL A 396 -1.61 16.90 19.91
N THR A 397 -2.40 17.94 20.19
CA THR A 397 -3.75 18.11 19.64
C THR A 397 -3.71 18.34 18.13
N ARG A 398 -2.70 19.09 17.66
CA ARG A 398 -2.49 19.33 16.21
C ARG A 398 -2.13 18.07 15.46
N ALA A 399 -1.32 17.18 16.04
CA ALA A 399 -0.97 15.92 15.40
C ALA A 399 -2.20 15.02 15.20
N LYS A 400 -3.08 14.91 16.21
CA LYS A 400 -4.33 14.14 16.11
C LYS A 400 -5.32 14.76 15.13
N LYS A 401 -5.49 16.09 15.16
CA LYS A 401 -6.33 16.82 14.19
C LYS A 401 -5.81 16.66 12.76
N ALA A 402 -4.50 16.70 12.57
CA ALA A 402 -3.91 16.48 11.25
C ALA A 402 -4.03 15.04 10.77
N ALA A 403 -3.97 14.05 11.66
CA ALA A 403 -4.22 12.65 11.33
C ALA A 403 -5.64 12.43 10.74
N GLN A 404 -6.61 13.27 11.10
CA GLN A 404 -7.94 13.27 10.49
C GLN A 404 -7.88 13.71 9.02
N ALA A 405 -7.07 14.71 8.70
CA ALA A 405 -6.92 15.24 7.34
C ALA A 405 -5.96 14.42 6.46
N GLY A 406 -4.93 13.78 7.02
CA GLY A 406 -3.92 13.04 6.26
C GLY A 406 -2.92 12.28 7.14
N PRO A 407 -1.94 11.57 6.57
CA PRO A 407 -0.88 10.93 7.34
C PRO A 407 0.03 11.95 8.06
N VAL A 408 0.59 11.57 9.22
CA VAL A 408 1.54 12.37 9.99
C VAL A 408 2.97 11.90 9.69
N PHE A 409 3.89 12.81 9.35
CA PHE A 409 5.27 12.48 8.95
C PHE A 409 6.32 12.92 9.97
N ILE A 410 7.44 12.18 10.01
CA ILE A 410 8.67 12.42 10.78
C ILE A 410 9.87 12.34 9.80
N THR A 411 10.77 13.33 9.82
CA THR A 411 11.88 13.50 8.83
C THR A 411 13.19 14.00 9.47
N ASP A 412 14.36 13.69 8.89
CA ASP A 412 15.69 14.13 9.36
C ASP A 412 16.19 15.46 8.72
N ARG A 413 16.62 16.43 9.57
CA ARG A 413 17.26 17.77 9.41
C ARG A 413 16.92 18.75 8.24
N GLY A 414 16.35 19.92 8.58
CA GLY A 414 16.95 21.23 8.22
C GLY A 414 16.09 22.40 7.73
N ARG A 415 14.86 22.19 7.22
CA ARG A 415 13.89 23.23 6.83
C ARG A 415 12.44 22.69 6.99
N PRO A 416 11.42 23.55 7.19
CA PRO A 416 10.15 23.20 7.85
C PRO A 416 9.47 21.96 7.29
N GLY A 417 9.17 21.04 8.20
CA GLY A 417 8.42 19.81 7.92
C GLY A 417 6.93 20.03 8.07
N HIS A 418 6.15 19.17 7.43
CA HIS A 418 4.71 19.18 7.57
C HIS A 418 4.21 17.89 8.22
N VAL A 419 3.67 18.04 9.43
CA VAL A 419 2.21 17.86 9.58
C VAL A 419 1.56 18.96 8.72
N LEU A 420 0.84 18.60 7.66
CA LEU A 420 0.44 19.56 6.62
C LEU A 420 -0.64 20.51 7.11
N LEU A 421 -0.19 21.69 7.50
CA LEU A 421 -0.67 22.98 7.02
C LEU A 421 0.49 23.98 7.26
N SER A 422 1.01 24.62 6.21
CA SER A 422 1.92 25.76 6.41
C SER A 422 1.10 26.93 6.96
N ILE A 423 1.69 27.70 7.88
CA ILE A 423 1.06 28.94 8.38
C ILE A 423 0.79 29.91 7.23
N ASP A 424 1.58 29.88 6.15
CA ASP A 424 1.38 30.73 4.98
C ASP A 424 0.23 30.24 4.06
N ASP A 425 -0.02 28.94 3.97
CA ASP A 425 -1.18 28.37 3.25
C ASP A 425 -2.46 28.44 4.09
N SER A 426 -2.37 28.30 5.42
CA SER A 426 -3.46 28.64 6.34
C SER A 426 -3.78 30.13 6.30
N ARG A 427 -2.82 31.02 6.07
CA ARG A 427 -3.04 32.47 5.90
C ARG A 427 -3.60 32.81 4.52
N ARG A 428 -3.12 32.15 3.44
CA ARG A 428 -3.68 32.29 2.07
C ARG A 428 -5.12 31.83 1.96
N LEU A 429 -5.54 30.85 2.78
CA LEU A 429 -6.91 30.35 2.83
C LEU A 429 -7.79 31.04 3.90
N ALA A 430 -7.22 31.90 4.75
CA ALA A 430 -7.96 32.52 5.87
C ALA A 430 -7.85 34.06 6.00
N GLY A 431 -7.25 34.78 5.06
CA GLY A 431 -7.33 36.24 5.13
C GLY A 431 -6.59 37.00 4.04
N ALA A 432 -7.36 37.70 3.22
CA ALA A 432 -6.91 38.96 2.65
C ALA A 432 -6.50 39.92 3.80
N GLU A 433 -5.31 40.50 3.63
CA GLU A 433 -4.80 41.78 4.14
C GLU A 433 -4.93 42.16 5.65
N ALA A 434 -3.77 42.32 6.30
CA ALA A 434 -3.27 43.59 6.88
C ALA A 434 -2.39 43.38 8.14
N SER A 435 -1.42 44.27 8.35
CA SER A 435 -0.29 44.11 9.29
C SER A 435 -0.51 44.78 10.65
N VAL A 436 0.07 44.17 11.70
CA VAL A 436 0.05 44.59 13.11
C VAL A 436 0.86 45.88 13.40
N VAL A 437 1.55 46.45 12.41
CA VAL A 437 2.30 47.71 12.58
C VAL A 437 1.38 48.93 12.62
N ASP A 438 0.13 48.80 12.17
CA ASP A 438 -0.88 49.88 12.24
C ASP A 438 -1.80 49.80 13.48
N LEU A 439 -1.63 48.79 14.35
CA LEU A 439 -2.60 48.49 15.43
C LEU A 439 -2.11 48.75 16.87
N LEU A 440 -0.93 49.37 17.07
CA LEU A 440 -0.45 49.73 18.42
C LEU A 440 0.02 51.18 18.57
N ALA A 441 -0.51 52.10 17.76
CA ALA A 441 -0.52 53.52 18.07
C ALA A 441 -1.97 54.01 18.21
N MET A 442 -2.48 54.08 19.44
CA MET A 442 -3.67 54.89 19.77
C MET A 442 -3.20 56.34 20.02
N PRO A 443 -3.98 57.39 19.65
CA PRO A 443 -5.18 57.73 20.43
C PRO A 443 -6.41 58.25 19.66
N ALA A 444 -7.53 58.19 20.40
CA ALA A 444 -8.77 58.99 20.35
C ALA A 444 -9.95 58.51 19.46
N GLU A 445 -11.08 58.25 20.15
CA GLU A 445 -12.45 58.11 19.62
C GLU A 445 -12.93 59.39 18.87
N PRO A 446 -13.94 59.30 17.99
CA PRO A 446 -15.36 59.29 18.41
C PRO A 446 -16.28 58.30 17.65
N GLU A 447 -17.47 58.12 18.23
CA GLU A 447 -18.67 57.34 17.83
C GLU A 447 -19.07 57.43 16.33
N ILE A 448 -19.75 56.38 15.80
CA ILE A 448 -21.15 56.44 15.28
C ILE A 448 -21.56 55.18 14.46
N GLU A 449 -22.77 54.71 14.78
CA GLU A 449 -23.81 53.92 14.09
C GLU A 449 -23.51 52.64 13.26
N PHE A 450 -24.27 51.60 13.63
CA PHE A 450 -24.45 50.31 12.98
C PHE A 450 -25.67 50.33 12.04
N ASP A 451 -25.52 49.90 10.79
CA ASP A 451 -26.65 49.58 9.91
C ASP A 451 -26.33 48.33 9.04
N PRO A 452 -27.05 47.21 9.18
CA PRO A 452 -26.78 45.99 8.41
C PRO A 452 -27.41 46.05 7.00
N PRO A 453 -26.65 45.81 5.92
CA PRO A 453 -27.22 45.83 4.57
C PRO A 453 -28.17 44.64 4.33
N ARG A 454 -29.38 44.99 3.87
CA ARG A 454 -30.44 44.08 3.43
C ARG A 454 -30.06 43.34 2.14
N LEU A 455 -30.27 42.03 2.12
CA LEU A 455 -30.16 41.17 0.94
C LEU A 455 -30.98 41.72 -0.24
N ARG A 456 -30.33 41.95 -1.38
CA ARG A 456 -30.99 42.15 -2.69
C ARG A 456 -30.42 41.15 -3.69
N GLY A 457 -31.18 40.09 -3.94
CA GLY A 457 -30.92 39.12 -5.00
C GLY A 457 -31.78 37.87 -4.81
N PRO A 458 -32.40 37.32 -5.88
CA PRO A 458 -33.24 36.14 -5.76
C PRO A 458 -32.40 34.90 -5.47
N LEU A 459 -32.87 34.10 -4.50
CA LEU A 459 -32.41 32.74 -4.23
C LEU A 459 -32.77 31.85 -5.42
N PHE A 460 -31.78 31.21 -6.05
CA PHE A 460 -32.06 30.20 -7.07
C PHE A 460 -32.35 28.85 -6.40
N ARG A 461 -33.58 28.40 -6.58
CA ARG A 461 -34.04 27.04 -6.28
C ARG A 461 -33.51 26.06 -7.32
N THR A 462 -33.19 24.87 -6.83
CA THR A 462 -32.98 23.63 -7.57
C THR A 462 -34.28 23.19 -8.25
N ASP A 463 -34.19 22.68 -9.48
CA ASP A 463 -35.26 21.89 -10.08
C ASP A 463 -34.72 20.53 -10.54
N TRP A 464 -35.44 19.52 -10.06
CA TRP A 464 -35.33 18.11 -10.38
C TRP A 464 -35.99 17.85 -11.74
N ARG A 465 -35.27 17.16 -12.63
CA ARG A 465 -35.84 16.17 -13.56
C ARG A 465 -34.85 15.04 -13.79
#